data_AF-A0A9Q0XHI3-F1
#
_entry.id   AF-A0A9Q0XHI3-F1
#
_cell.length_a   1.000
_cell.length_b   1.000
_cell.length_c   1.000
_cell.angle_alpha   90.00
_cell.angle_beta   90.00
_cell.angle_gamma   90.00
#
_symmetry.space_group_name_H-M   'P 1'
#
loop_
_entity.id
_entity.type
_entity.pdbx_description
1 polymer ?
#
loop_
_entity_poly.entity_id
_entity_poly.type
_entity_poly.pdbx_seq_one_letter_code
_entity_poly.pdbx_strand_id
1 'polypeptide(L)'
;MGALAWGGPRLCRLLLPLGVFFLLLYFSSLRLHLPHSACLWGGRPCPWSGEAPPGQEAEKVSPGPLSTQAPDAGPTAKPPGSPFQEHRFQIQRLMRAFKASLTPSGQILLWEYLSGWKELIKFMDSLGAAFGLVSRETQSKIGIMEQHQSGEHGHHYRTVQSMVAFELARGLVGFQSLPEDQPPSGCRTLLRLHRALKWLELFLHKLSTSRKDGAPSQMCAEAYREALAPYHRWWVRQAVALAFLALPSRQELYRLLCPEGEHQGQALLLGALGSISQVYNITQEVFASHQMLDLP
;
A
#
# COMPACT_ATOMS: atom_id res chain seq x y z
N MET A 1 12.45 56.11 -3.84
CA MET A 1 12.59 55.30 -2.61
C MET A 1 11.51 54.22 -2.65
N GLY A 2 11.90 52.95 -2.75
CA GLY A 2 10.98 51.81 -2.78
C GLY A 2 11.78 50.55 -2.49
N ALA A 3 11.96 50.25 -1.20
CA ALA A 3 12.70 49.08 -0.75
C ALA A 3 11.79 47.85 -0.81
N LEU A 4 12.20 46.86 -1.62
CA LEU A 4 11.65 45.51 -1.64
C LEU A 4 12.04 44.80 -0.34
N ALA A 5 11.04 44.51 0.50
CA ALA A 5 11.19 43.77 1.74
C ALA A 5 11.62 42.32 1.46
N TRP A 6 12.78 41.94 2.00
CA TRP A 6 13.31 40.58 1.95
C TRP A 6 12.44 39.59 2.73
N GLY A 7 11.97 38.55 2.03
CA GLY A 7 11.40 37.35 2.63
C GLY A 7 12.44 36.65 3.52
N GLY A 8 12.01 36.26 4.72
CA GLY A 8 12.89 35.98 5.85
C GLY A 8 13.87 34.78 5.72
N PRO A 9 14.90 34.74 6.60
CA PRO A 9 16.00 33.76 6.59
C PRO A 9 15.59 32.29 6.83
N ARG A 10 14.30 32.01 7.06
CA ARG A 10 13.77 30.65 7.27
C ARG A 10 13.42 29.94 5.95
N LEU A 11 12.99 30.67 4.92
CA LEU A 11 12.71 30.09 3.60
C LEU A 11 14.01 29.66 2.89
N CYS A 12 15.05 30.50 2.96
CA CYS A 12 16.36 30.16 2.39
C CYS A 12 17.01 28.94 3.06
N ARG A 13 16.78 28.69 4.35
CA ARG A 13 17.35 27.52 5.06
C ARG A 13 16.72 26.18 4.64
N LEU A 14 15.51 26.18 4.09
CA LEU A 14 14.84 24.98 3.58
C LEU A 14 15.03 24.80 2.07
N LEU A 15 15.08 25.90 1.31
CA LEU A 15 15.24 25.85 -0.14
C LEU A 15 16.66 25.47 -0.57
N LEU A 16 17.69 25.86 0.20
CA LEU A 16 19.08 25.47 -0.09
C LEU A 16 19.30 23.94 -0.01
N PRO A 17 18.94 23.23 1.07
CA PRO A 17 19.11 21.78 1.13
C PRO A 17 18.18 21.04 0.16
N LEU A 18 16.98 21.57 -0.13
CA LEU A 18 16.10 21.00 -1.17
C LEU A 18 16.75 21.13 -2.56
N GLY A 19 17.30 22.30 -2.88
CA GLY A 19 17.99 22.56 -4.14
C GLY A 19 19.23 21.70 -4.29
N VAL A 20 20.05 21.56 -3.23
CA VAL A 20 21.20 20.66 -3.22
C VAL A 20 20.75 19.19 -3.33
N PHE A 21 19.64 18.79 -2.72
CA PHE A 21 19.09 17.43 -2.86
C PHE A 21 18.62 17.15 -4.29
N PHE A 22 17.88 18.07 -4.93
CA PHE A 22 17.48 17.92 -6.34
C PHE A 22 18.67 17.97 -7.29
N LEU A 23 19.69 18.78 -6.99
CA LEU A 23 20.93 18.85 -7.76
C LEU A 23 21.75 17.57 -7.62
N LEU A 24 21.83 16.99 -6.42
CA LEU A 24 22.48 15.71 -6.17
C LEU A 24 21.69 14.56 -6.81
N LEU A 25 20.36 14.59 -6.78
CA LEU A 25 19.53 13.64 -7.53
C LEU A 25 19.77 13.76 -9.03
N TYR A 26 19.81 14.99 -9.57
CA TYR A 26 20.10 15.27 -10.98
C TYR A 26 21.51 14.79 -11.39
N PHE A 27 22.54 15.09 -10.61
CA PHE A 27 23.91 14.62 -10.88
C PHE A 27 24.08 13.11 -10.65
N SER A 28 23.34 12.52 -9.71
CA SER A 28 23.29 11.08 -9.54
C SER A 28 22.59 10.40 -10.71
N SER A 29 21.53 11.00 -11.29
CA SER A 29 20.89 10.51 -12.52
C SER A 29 21.75 10.70 -13.78
N LEU A 30 22.68 11.66 -13.79
CA LEU A 30 23.68 11.82 -14.86
C LEU A 30 24.83 10.81 -14.77
N ARG A 31 25.17 10.34 -13.56
CA ARG A 31 26.20 9.29 -13.36
C ARG A 31 25.63 7.87 -13.27
N LEU A 32 24.34 7.72 -13.02
CA LEU A 32 23.57 6.51 -13.26
C LEU A 32 23.01 6.59 -14.68
N HIS A 33 23.87 6.39 -15.67
CA HIS A 33 23.44 5.71 -16.90
C HIS A 33 23.13 4.24 -16.54
N LEU A 34 22.12 4.07 -15.69
CA LEU A 34 21.40 2.82 -15.52
C LEU A 34 20.43 2.80 -16.70
N PRO A 35 20.42 1.76 -17.55
CA PRO A 35 19.48 1.70 -18.64
C PRO A 35 18.09 1.83 -18.04
N HIS A 36 17.40 2.92 -18.38
CA HIS A 36 15.95 2.97 -18.23
C HIS A 36 15.44 1.69 -18.88
N SER A 37 14.80 0.83 -18.10
CA SER A 37 13.97 -0.26 -18.60
C SER A 37 12.83 0.36 -19.39
N ALA A 38 13.15 0.78 -20.60
CA ALA A 38 12.23 0.86 -21.70
C ALA A 38 11.76 -0.57 -21.97
N CYS A 39 10.45 -0.77 -22.08
CA CYS A 39 9.93 -1.91 -22.84
C CYS A 39 10.55 -1.85 -24.24
N LEU A 40 11.60 -2.62 -24.46
CA LEU A 40 12.22 -2.86 -25.76
C LEU A 40 11.79 -4.25 -26.21
N TRP A 41 10.60 -4.32 -26.80
CA TRP A 41 10.34 -5.34 -27.81
C TRP A 41 10.37 -4.64 -29.17
N GLY A 42 11.40 -4.90 -29.98
CA GLY A 42 11.37 -4.64 -31.42
C GLY A 42 11.29 -3.18 -31.91
N GLY A 43 11.63 -2.18 -31.10
CA GLY A 43 11.94 -0.83 -31.59
C GLY A 43 10.79 0.03 -32.14
N ARG A 44 9.55 -0.09 -31.64
CA ARG A 44 8.48 0.91 -31.90
C ARG A 44 7.59 1.21 -30.68
N PRO A 45 7.03 2.43 -30.52
CA PRO A 45 6.12 2.78 -29.42
C PRO A 45 4.73 2.10 -29.57
N CYS A 46 4.16 1.62 -28.46
CA CYS A 46 2.81 1.04 -28.42
C CYS A 46 1.72 2.09 -28.72
N PRO A 47 0.78 1.84 -29.65
CA PRO A 47 -0.45 2.60 -29.73
C PRO A 47 -1.53 1.88 -28.90
N TRP A 48 -1.93 2.46 -27.78
CA TRP A 48 -3.22 2.15 -27.16
C TRP A 48 -4.24 3.17 -27.69
N SER A 49 -4.96 2.80 -28.75
CA SER A 49 -6.27 3.36 -29.08
C SER A 49 -7.24 2.21 -29.08
N GLY A 50 -8.24 2.29 -28.20
CA GLY A 50 -9.23 1.23 -28.02
C GLY A 50 -9.99 0.96 -29.32
N GLU A 51 -10.01 -0.31 -29.71
CA GLU A 51 -11.01 -0.89 -30.60
C GLU A 51 -11.11 -2.39 -30.30
N ALA A 52 -12.33 -2.86 -30.07
CA ALA A 52 -12.66 -4.26 -29.88
C ALA A 52 -12.71 -4.99 -31.23
N PRO A 53 -12.43 -6.31 -31.31
CA PRO A 53 -12.63 -7.07 -32.53
C PRO A 53 -14.14 -7.28 -32.81
N PRO A 54 -14.55 -7.36 -34.10
CA PRO A 54 -15.95 -7.41 -34.49
C PRO A 54 -16.51 -8.84 -34.60
N GLY A 55 -17.81 -8.96 -34.30
CA GLY A 55 -18.76 -9.81 -35.01
C GLY A 55 -19.08 -11.17 -34.38
N GLN A 56 -20.29 -11.30 -33.83
CA GLN A 56 -21.39 -11.98 -34.53
C GLN A 56 -22.76 -11.61 -33.91
N GLU A 57 -23.68 -11.27 -34.81
CA GLU A 57 -25.10 -10.88 -34.70
C GLU A 57 -25.95 -12.04 -34.15
N ALA A 58 -27.22 -11.98 -33.73
CA ALA A 58 -28.32 -11.01 -33.65
C ALA A 58 -29.15 -11.47 -32.42
N GLU A 59 -30.08 -10.71 -31.83
CA GLU A 59 -31.47 -10.66 -32.30
C GLU A 59 -32.27 -9.69 -31.43
N LYS A 60 -33.18 -8.96 -32.09
CA LYS A 60 -33.97 -7.83 -31.60
C LYS A 60 -35.41 -8.30 -31.37
N VAL A 61 -35.95 -8.18 -30.15
CA VAL A 61 -37.40 -8.13 -29.94
C VAL A 61 -37.76 -7.21 -28.77
N SER A 62 -38.64 -6.24 -29.06
CA SER A 62 -39.53 -5.51 -28.13
C SER A 62 -40.93 -5.62 -28.76
N PRO A 63 -42.06 -5.65 -28.03
CA PRO A 63 -42.57 -4.44 -27.34
C PRO A 63 -43.47 -4.65 -26.09
N GLY A 64 -43.75 -3.55 -25.37
CA GLY A 64 -45.09 -3.27 -24.82
C GLY A 64 -45.33 -3.42 -23.30
N PRO A 65 -46.35 -2.75 -22.71
CA PRO A 65 -46.14 -1.87 -21.56
C PRO A 65 -46.95 -2.17 -20.28
N LEU A 66 -46.61 -1.41 -19.22
CA LEU A 66 -47.43 -0.92 -18.09
C LEU A 66 -47.74 -1.89 -16.92
N SER A 67 -47.29 -1.55 -15.71
CA SER A 67 -48.22 -1.22 -14.60
C SER A 67 -47.49 -0.66 -13.37
N THR A 68 -48.11 0.39 -12.83
CA THR A 68 -47.83 1.13 -11.60
C THR A 68 -48.14 0.29 -10.36
N GLN A 69 -47.29 0.36 -9.33
CA GLN A 69 -47.71 0.44 -7.91
C GLN A 69 -46.51 0.64 -6.97
N ALA A 70 -46.61 1.64 -6.10
CA ALA A 70 -45.83 1.76 -4.86
C ALA A 70 -46.58 1.06 -3.72
N PRO A 71 -45.89 0.68 -2.62
CA PRO A 71 -46.27 1.32 -1.35
C PRO A 71 -45.11 1.68 -0.41
N ASP A 72 -45.53 2.42 0.62
CA ASP A 72 -44.88 3.26 1.62
C ASP A 72 -43.87 2.66 2.63
N ALA A 73 -43.08 3.60 3.18
CA ALA A 73 -42.64 3.79 4.59
C ALA A 73 -41.48 2.99 5.24
N GLY A 74 -40.29 3.65 5.31
CA GLY A 74 -39.37 3.79 6.47
C GLY A 74 -38.58 2.56 6.98
N PRO A 75 -37.44 2.72 7.72
CA PRO A 75 -36.84 3.92 8.31
C PRO A 75 -35.43 4.28 7.77
N THR A 76 -35.09 5.57 7.88
CA THR A 76 -33.80 6.24 7.77
C THR A 76 -32.53 5.38 7.54
N ALA A 77 -32.29 5.04 6.27
CA ALA A 77 -30.96 4.64 5.81
C ALA A 77 -30.04 5.87 5.77
N LYS A 78 -28.84 5.74 6.39
CA LYS A 78 -27.72 6.65 6.16
C LYS A 78 -27.56 6.88 4.65
N PRO A 79 -27.35 8.12 4.18
CA PRO A 79 -27.22 8.38 2.76
C PRO A 79 -26.09 7.52 2.17
N PRO A 80 -26.29 6.90 0.99
CA PRO A 80 -25.23 6.18 0.30
C PRO A 80 -24.07 7.17 0.10
N GLY A 81 -22.90 6.77 0.56
CA GLY A 81 -21.69 7.58 0.50
C GLY A 81 -21.46 8.09 -0.92
N SER A 82 -21.20 9.39 -1.06
CA SER A 82 -20.87 10.00 -2.35
C SER A 82 -19.71 9.24 -3.04
N PRO A 83 -19.65 9.17 -4.38
CA PRO A 83 -18.53 8.52 -5.12
C PRO A 83 -17.13 8.99 -4.69
N PHE A 84 -17.03 10.21 -4.15
CA PHE A 84 -15.80 10.78 -3.58
C PHE A 84 -15.29 10.08 -2.30
N GLN A 85 -16.10 9.26 -1.62
CA GLN A 85 -15.71 8.56 -0.39
C GLN A 85 -14.89 7.30 -0.67
N GLU A 86 -14.94 6.72 -1.87
CA GLU A 86 -14.20 5.48 -2.17
C GLU A 86 -12.68 5.68 -2.14
N HIS A 87 -12.24 6.91 -2.42
CA HIS A 87 -10.83 7.29 -2.54
C HIS A 87 -10.20 7.75 -1.21
N ARG A 88 -10.99 7.94 -0.15
CA ARG A 88 -10.47 8.35 1.17
C ARG A 88 -10.22 7.14 2.06
N PHE A 89 -9.16 7.25 2.86
CA PHE A 89 -8.86 6.27 3.91
C PHE A 89 -10.00 6.18 4.94
N GLN A 90 -10.32 4.95 5.33
CA GLN A 90 -11.29 4.62 6.37
C GLN A 90 -10.74 3.48 7.22
N ILE A 91 -10.41 3.78 8.47
CA ILE A 91 -9.88 2.80 9.42
C ILE A 91 -10.81 1.58 9.62
N GLN A 92 -12.13 1.75 9.52
CA GLN A 92 -13.08 0.64 9.60
C GLN A 92 -13.01 -0.31 8.39
N ARG A 93 -12.66 0.18 7.19
CA ARG A 93 -12.43 -0.68 6.01
C ARG A 93 -11.16 -1.50 6.21
N LEU A 94 -10.11 -0.86 6.71
CA LEU A 94 -8.85 -1.51 7.07
C LEU A 94 -9.08 -2.66 8.07
N MET A 95 -9.77 -2.36 9.17
CA MET A 95 -10.12 -3.33 10.21
C MET A 95 -10.90 -4.52 9.65
N ARG A 96 -11.94 -4.25 8.85
CA ARG A 96 -12.78 -5.30 8.25
C ARG A 96 -11.98 -6.17 7.29
N ALA A 97 -11.12 -5.58 6.47
CA ALA A 97 -10.31 -6.32 5.50
C ALA A 97 -9.33 -7.27 6.19
N PHE A 98 -8.55 -6.78 7.16
CA PHE A 98 -7.61 -7.65 7.91
C PHE A 98 -8.35 -8.70 8.74
N LYS A 99 -9.48 -8.37 9.36
CA LYS A 99 -10.31 -9.37 10.05
C LYS A 99 -10.86 -10.43 9.11
N ALA A 100 -11.35 -10.04 7.94
CA ALA A 100 -11.88 -10.95 6.93
C ALA A 100 -10.79 -11.81 6.27
N SER A 101 -9.53 -11.37 6.32
CA SER A 101 -8.41 -12.14 5.79
C SER A 101 -8.09 -13.40 6.59
N LEU A 102 -8.55 -13.51 7.84
CA LEU A 102 -8.32 -14.70 8.67
C LEU A 102 -9.55 -15.61 8.64
N THR A 103 -9.38 -16.85 8.16
CA THR A 103 -10.44 -17.86 8.20
C THR A 103 -10.55 -18.50 9.59
N PRO A 104 -11.70 -19.14 9.90
CA PRO A 104 -11.83 -19.96 11.12
C PRO A 104 -10.82 -21.11 11.21
N SER A 105 -10.28 -21.57 10.08
CA SER A 105 -9.25 -22.61 9.99
C SER A 105 -7.82 -22.09 10.17
N GLY A 106 -7.62 -20.79 10.44
CA GLY A 106 -6.29 -20.21 10.61
C GLY A 106 -5.56 -19.92 9.30
N GLN A 107 -6.26 -19.90 8.17
CA GLN A 107 -5.68 -19.57 6.86
C GLN A 107 -5.79 -18.09 6.56
N ILE A 108 -4.81 -17.54 5.85
CA ILE A 108 -4.80 -16.12 5.45
C ILE A 108 -5.26 -16.02 4.01
N LEU A 109 -6.46 -15.48 3.78
CA LEU A 109 -7.00 -15.19 2.46
C LEU A 109 -6.28 -13.98 1.85
N LEU A 110 -5.68 -14.20 0.68
CA LEU A 110 -4.83 -13.20 0.04
C LEU A 110 -5.63 -12.01 -0.49
N TRP A 111 -6.84 -12.22 -1.02
CA TRP A 111 -7.66 -11.15 -1.58
C TRP A 111 -8.01 -10.07 -0.53
N GLU A 112 -8.43 -10.50 0.64
CA GLU A 112 -8.80 -9.66 1.79
C GLU A 112 -7.56 -9.01 2.40
N TYR A 113 -6.44 -9.75 2.47
CA TYR A 113 -5.15 -9.20 2.88
C TYR A 113 -4.70 -8.05 1.97
N LEU A 114 -4.77 -8.24 0.65
CA LEU A 114 -4.43 -7.21 -0.33
C LEU A 114 -5.44 -6.04 -0.29
N SER A 115 -6.72 -6.32 -0.01
CA SER A 115 -7.71 -5.27 0.22
C SER A 115 -7.37 -4.40 1.44
N GLY A 116 -6.82 -4.99 2.51
CA GLY A 116 -6.27 -4.25 3.64
C GLY A 116 -5.12 -3.35 3.22
N TRP A 117 -4.19 -3.86 2.42
CA TRP A 117 -3.08 -3.07 1.86
C TRP A 117 -3.52 -1.92 0.95
N LYS A 118 -4.55 -2.13 0.10
CA LYS A 118 -5.13 -1.06 -0.72
C LYS A 118 -5.68 0.07 0.14
N GLU A 119 -6.31 -0.26 1.27
CA GLU A 119 -6.78 0.75 2.20
C GLU A 119 -5.60 1.49 2.88
N LEU A 120 -4.51 0.79 3.19
CA LEU A 120 -3.28 1.40 3.70
C LEU A 120 -2.61 2.35 2.71
N ILE A 121 -2.66 2.04 1.41
CA ILE A 121 -2.16 2.95 0.37
C ILE A 121 -2.90 4.29 0.42
N LYS A 122 -4.23 4.27 0.58
CA LYS A 122 -5.01 5.52 0.73
C LYS A 122 -4.58 6.34 1.94
N PHE A 123 -4.21 5.67 3.04
CA PHE A 123 -3.64 6.36 4.21
C PHE A 123 -2.30 6.99 3.85
N MET A 124 -1.38 6.25 3.25
CA MET A 124 -0.07 6.77 2.83
C MET A 124 -0.19 7.94 1.85
N ASP A 125 -1.09 7.86 0.87
CA ASP A 125 -1.35 8.93 -0.10
C ASP A 125 -1.91 10.20 0.58
N SER A 126 -2.69 10.03 1.65
CA SER A 126 -3.20 11.16 2.45
C SER A 126 -2.13 11.89 3.25
N LEU A 127 -0.95 11.29 3.46
CA LEU A 127 0.21 11.94 4.09
C LEU A 127 0.94 12.90 3.14
N GLY A 128 0.59 12.89 1.85
CA GLY A 128 1.12 13.79 0.85
C GLY A 128 2.29 13.21 0.03
N ALA A 129 2.84 14.04 -0.86
CA ALA A 129 3.75 13.61 -1.93
C ALA A 129 5.04 12.92 -1.43
N ALA A 130 5.49 13.21 -0.21
CA ALA A 130 6.67 12.58 0.39
C ALA A 130 6.53 11.05 0.53
N PHE A 131 5.29 10.55 0.68
CA PHE A 131 5.00 9.12 0.80
C PHE A 131 4.64 8.46 -0.54
N GLY A 132 4.49 9.24 -1.62
CA GLY A 132 4.04 8.71 -2.91
C GLY A 132 4.96 7.66 -3.53
N LEU A 133 6.27 7.69 -3.25
CA LEU A 133 7.18 6.63 -3.68
C LEU A 133 6.88 5.31 -2.96
N VAL A 134 6.62 5.36 -1.66
CA VAL A 134 6.28 4.19 -0.83
C VAL A 134 4.94 3.61 -1.26
N SER A 135 3.95 4.47 -1.51
CA SER A 135 2.64 4.07 -2.04
C SER A 135 2.76 3.34 -3.37
N ARG A 136 3.48 3.92 -4.35
CA ARG A 136 3.67 3.31 -5.68
C ARG A 136 4.40 1.97 -5.61
N GLU A 137 5.41 1.88 -4.76
CA GLU A 137 6.14 0.63 -4.54
C GLU A 137 5.18 -0.45 -4.02
N THR A 138 4.44 -0.13 -2.95
CA THR A 138 3.47 -1.04 -2.34
C THR A 138 2.41 -1.47 -3.36
N GLN A 139 1.91 -0.52 -4.15
CA GLN A 139 0.92 -0.78 -5.19
C GLN A 139 1.46 -1.70 -6.29
N SER A 140 2.73 -1.54 -6.69
CA SER A 140 3.39 -2.45 -7.63
C SER A 140 3.43 -3.88 -7.10
N LYS A 141 3.70 -4.09 -5.81
CA LYS A 141 3.67 -5.44 -5.20
C LYS A 141 2.28 -6.04 -5.14
N ILE A 142 1.28 -5.23 -4.80
CA ILE A 142 -0.12 -5.67 -4.85
C ILE A 142 -0.47 -6.11 -6.28
N GLY A 143 -0.07 -5.33 -7.28
CA GLY A 143 -0.29 -5.67 -8.70
C GLY A 143 0.34 -7.00 -9.10
N ILE A 144 1.55 -7.31 -8.64
CA ILE A 144 2.19 -8.62 -8.86
C ILE A 144 1.34 -9.74 -8.24
N MET A 145 0.88 -9.56 -7.00
CA MET A 145 0.04 -10.57 -6.33
C MET A 145 -1.30 -10.78 -7.04
N GLU A 146 -1.92 -9.70 -7.54
CA GLU A 146 -3.17 -9.77 -8.31
C GLU A 146 -2.98 -10.43 -9.67
N GLN A 147 -1.83 -10.22 -10.32
CA GLN A 147 -1.47 -10.92 -11.55
C GLN A 147 -1.36 -12.43 -11.30
N HIS A 148 -0.74 -12.84 -10.19
CA HIS A 148 -0.71 -14.25 -9.79
C HIS A 148 -2.11 -14.80 -9.50
N GLN A 149 -2.99 -14.04 -8.83
CA GLN A 149 -4.38 -14.45 -8.56
C GLN A 149 -5.26 -14.58 -9.81
N SER A 150 -4.99 -13.79 -10.85
CA SER A 150 -5.74 -13.79 -12.12
C SER A 150 -5.12 -14.68 -13.21
N GLY A 151 -3.90 -15.17 -13.01
CA GLY A 151 -3.21 -16.07 -13.93
C GLY A 151 -3.73 -17.51 -13.94
N GLU A 152 -3.13 -18.34 -14.77
CA GLU A 152 -3.46 -19.77 -14.95
C GLU A 152 -3.50 -20.55 -13.62
N HIS A 153 -2.60 -20.22 -12.70
CA HIS A 153 -2.46 -20.88 -11.40
C HIS A 153 -3.16 -20.13 -10.26
N GLY A 154 -4.06 -19.19 -10.57
CA GLY A 154 -4.68 -18.27 -9.60
C GLY A 154 -5.38 -18.93 -8.42
N HIS A 155 -5.94 -20.13 -8.62
CA HIS A 155 -6.57 -20.90 -7.54
C HIS A 155 -5.61 -21.28 -6.40
N HIS A 156 -4.31 -21.40 -6.67
CA HIS A 156 -3.28 -21.62 -5.64
C HIS A 156 -2.99 -20.35 -4.83
N TYR A 157 -3.27 -19.15 -5.37
CA TYR A 157 -3.09 -17.86 -4.70
C TYR A 157 -4.34 -17.39 -3.93
N ARG A 158 -5.19 -18.34 -3.52
CA ARG A 158 -6.35 -18.06 -2.66
C ARG A 158 -5.92 -17.74 -1.22
N THR A 159 -5.01 -18.52 -0.67
CA THR A 159 -4.47 -18.33 0.68
C THR A 159 -2.96 -18.24 0.65
N VAL A 160 -2.37 -17.63 1.69
CA VAL A 160 -0.91 -17.63 1.89
C VAL A 160 -0.38 -19.06 1.94
N GLN A 161 -1.05 -19.95 2.68
CA GLN A 161 -0.65 -21.34 2.84
C GLN A 161 -0.66 -22.11 1.51
N SER A 162 -1.74 -21.98 0.73
CA SER A 162 -1.84 -22.66 -0.57
C SER A 162 -0.81 -22.12 -1.58
N MET A 163 -0.53 -20.82 -1.53
CA MET A 163 0.49 -20.18 -2.37
C MET A 163 1.87 -20.73 -2.03
N VAL A 164 2.24 -20.75 -0.75
CA VAL A 164 3.52 -21.27 -0.27
C VAL A 164 3.72 -22.72 -0.68
N ALA A 165 2.71 -23.57 -0.45
CA ALA A 165 2.77 -24.98 -0.82
C ALA A 165 2.97 -25.16 -2.33
N PHE A 166 2.25 -24.39 -3.15
CA PHE A 166 2.35 -24.44 -4.60
C PHE A 166 3.74 -24.00 -5.10
N GLU A 167 4.21 -22.82 -4.67
CA GLU A 167 5.48 -22.27 -5.15
C GLU A 167 6.67 -23.12 -4.72
N LEU A 168 6.64 -23.71 -3.52
CA LEU A 168 7.67 -24.65 -3.08
C LEU A 168 7.65 -25.94 -3.91
N ALA A 169 6.48 -26.53 -4.13
CA ALA A 169 6.34 -27.76 -4.92
C ALA A 169 6.75 -27.60 -6.40
N ARG A 170 6.72 -26.36 -6.90
CA ARG A 170 7.13 -26.01 -8.27
C ARG A 170 8.54 -25.39 -8.35
N GLY A 171 9.21 -25.16 -7.21
CA GLY A 171 10.55 -24.57 -7.18
C GLY A 171 10.59 -23.06 -7.53
N LEU A 172 9.49 -22.33 -7.35
CA LEU A 172 9.35 -20.93 -7.78
C LEU A 172 9.86 -19.87 -6.78
N VAL A 173 10.10 -20.27 -5.51
CA VAL A 173 10.38 -19.31 -4.41
C VAL A 173 11.71 -18.55 -4.57
N GLY A 174 12.67 -19.09 -5.33
CA GLY A 174 13.91 -18.39 -5.68
C GLY A 174 14.82 -18.08 -4.48
N PHE A 175 15.26 -19.12 -3.77
CA PHE A 175 16.10 -19.00 -2.55
C PHE A 175 17.52 -18.45 -2.79
N GLN A 176 18.07 -18.57 -4.00
CA GLN A 176 19.47 -18.25 -4.30
C GLN A 176 19.62 -17.15 -5.36
N SER A 177 18.88 -17.27 -6.47
CA SER A 177 18.88 -16.28 -7.56
C SER A 177 17.51 -16.19 -8.22
N LEU A 178 17.18 -15.01 -8.75
CA LEU A 178 15.99 -14.80 -9.57
C LEU A 178 16.34 -15.10 -11.04
N PRO A 179 15.49 -15.84 -11.77
CA PRO A 179 15.46 -15.75 -13.22
C PRO A 179 15.13 -14.29 -13.62
N GLU A 180 15.95 -13.65 -14.45
CA GLU A 180 15.75 -12.23 -14.86
C GLU A 180 14.52 -12.04 -15.77
N ASP A 181 14.01 -13.12 -16.34
CA ASP A 181 12.92 -13.18 -17.32
C ASP A 181 11.54 -13.40 -16.71
N GLN A 182 11.45 -13.66 -15.40
CA GLN A 182 10.19 -13.97 -14.73
C GLN A 182 9.81 -12.90 -13.69
N PRO A 183 8.50 -12.59 -13.54
CA PRO A 183 8.05 -11.73 -12.46
C PRO A 183 8.42 -12.37 -11.10
N PRO A 184 8.67 -11.55 -10.05
CA PRO A 184 8.98 -12.07 -8.73
C PRO A 184 7.89 -13.04 -8.23
N SER A 185 8.30 -14.09 -7.54
CA SER A 185 7.37 -15.04 -6.92
C SER A 185 6.44 -14.36 -5.92
N GLY A 186 5.26 -14.94 -5.74
CA GLY A 186 4.28 -14.51 -4.74
C GLY A 186 4.83 -14.58 -3.33
N CYS A 187 5.57 -15.63 -2.95
CA CYS A 187 6.20 -15.71 -1.63
C CYS A 187 7.19 -14.56 -1.40
N ARG A 188 8.06 -14.32 -2.38
CA ARG A 188 9.05 -13.23 -2.31
C ARG A 188 8.35 -11.87 -2.22
N THR A 189 7.33 -11.65 -3.03
CA THR A 189 6.57 -10.38 -3.08
C THR A 189 5.81 -10.14 -1.78
N LEU A 190 5.08 -11.16 -1.31
CA LEU A 190 4.33 -11.12 -0.05
C LEU A 190 5.25 -10.86 1.14
N LEU A 191 6.46 -11.41 1.17
CA LEU A 191 7.42 -11.15 2.25
C LEU A 191 7.76 -9.67 2.41
N ARG A 192 7.83 -8.90 1.32
CA ARG A 192 8.09 -7.44 1.42
C ARG A 192 6.89 -6.71 1.99
N LEU A 193 5.69 -7.06 1.54
CA LEU A 193 4.46 -6.55 2.12
C LEU A 193 4.40 -6.90 3.61
N HIS A 194 4.66 -8.15 3.97
CA HIS A 194 4.68 -8.63 5.36
C HIS A 194 5.65 -7.85 6.26
N ARG A 195 6.89 -7.61 5.82
CA ARG A 195 7.87 -6.77 6.54
C ARG A 195 7.38 -5.31 6.68
N ALA A 196 6.76 -4.77 5.64
CA ALA A 196 6.16 -3.43 5.70
C ALA A 196 4.95 -3.38 6.64
N LEU A 197 4.19 -4.48 6.76
CA LEU A 197 3.08 -4.59 7.71
C LEU A 197 3.59 -4.43 9.14
N LYS A 198 4.75 -5.04 9.45
CA LYS A 198 5.36 -4.92 10.78
C LYS A 198 5.70 -3.48 11.13
N TRP A 199 6.32 -2.77 10.19
CA TRP A 199 6.63 -1.35 10.38
C TRP A 199 5.37 -0.54 10.67
N LEU A 200 4.31 -0.76 9.90
CA LEU A 200 3.06 -0.06 10.09
C LEU A 200 2.42 -0.40 11.44
N GLU A 201 2.38 -1.69 11.82
CA GLU A 201 1.89 -2.14 13.12
C GLU A 201 2.60 -1.41 14.27
N LEU A 202 3.94 -1.37 14.24
CA LEU A 202 4.74 -0.67 15.25
C LEU A 202 4.47 0.83 15.26
N PHE A 203 4.36 1.47 14.10
CA PHE A 203 4.06 2.90 13.99
C PHE A 203 2.68 3.22 14.58
N LEU A 204 1.64 2.49 14.17
CA LEU A 204 0.27 2.68 14.66
C LEU A 204 0.15 2.37 16.15
N HIS A 205 0.89 1.37 16.65
CA HIS A 205 0.96 1.07 18.08
C HIS A 205 1.58 2.22 18.88
N LYS A 206 2.74 2.74 18.43
CA LYS A 206 3.37 3.92 19.05
C LYS A 206 2.43 5.13 18.99
N LEU A 207 1.79 5.39 17.86
CA LEU A 207 0.86 6.51 17.69
C LEU A 207 -0.32 6.40 18.66
N SER A 208 -0.91 5.21 18.80
CA SER A 208 -2.07 4.99 19.67
C SER A 208 -1.76 5.03 21.17
N THR A 209 -0.55 4.67 21.58
CA THR A 209 -0.16 4.56 23.01
C THR A 209 0.69 5.71 23.53
N SER A 210 1.30 6.52 22.65
CA SER A 210 2.16 7.63 23.07
C SER A 210 1.40 8.75 23.77
N ARG A 211 2.11 9.50 24.62
CA ARG A 211 1.64 10.76 25.20
C ARG A 211 1.35 11.82 24.11
N LYS A 212 0.53 12.81 24.45
CA LYS A 212 0.03 13.84 23.51
C LYS A 212 1.12 14.69 22.84
N ASP A 213 2.30 14.76 23.44
CA ASP A 213 3.49 15.48 23.01
C ASP A 213 4.42 14.67 22.08
N GLY A 214 4.11 13.40 21.83
CA GLY A 214 4.94 12.54 20.99
C GLY A 214 4.94 12.95 19.51
N ALA A 215 6.14 13.11 18.94
CA ALA A 215 6.33 13.46 17.54
C ALA A 215 6.11 12.24 16.62
N PRO A 216 5.13 12.26 15.69
CA PRO A 216 4.90 11.13 14.78
C PRO A 216 6.09 10.78 13.89
N SER A 217 6.89 11.78 13.51
CA SER A 217 8.12 11.58 12.75
C SER A 217 9.13 10.69 13.49
N GLN A 218 9.30 10.90 14.79
CA GLN A 218 10.18 10.08 15.62
C GLN A 218 9.63 8.65 15.77
N MET A 219 8.33 8.50 16.03
CA MET A 219 7.69 7.18 16.15
C MET A 219 7.81 6.38 14.86
N CYS A 220 7.60 7.03 13.72
CA CYS A 220 7.71 6.43 12.40
C CYS A 220 9.15 6.01 12.08
N ALA A 221 10.12 6.86 12.42
CA ALA A 221 11.55 6.56 12.26
C ALA A 221 12.02 5.41 13.16
N GLU A 222 11.55 5.34 14.40
CA GLU A 222 11.83 4.22 15.31
C GLU A 222 11.26 2.90 14.79
N ALA A 223 9.97 2.89 14.43
CA ALA A 223 9.32 1.71 13.86
C ALA A 223 10.06 1.24 12.59
N TYR A 224 10.50 2.18 11.74
CA TYR A 224 11.22 1.85 10.51
C TYR A 224 12.58 1.21 10.80
N ARG A 225 13.31 1.75 11.77
CA ARG A 225 14.61 1.23 12.19
C ARG A 225 14.51 -0.22 12.66
N GLU A 226 13.42 -0.55 13.34
CA GLU A 226 13.17 -1.89 13.88
C GLU A 226 12.74 -2.87 12.79
N ALA A 227 11.76 -2.51 11.96
CA ALA A 227 11.10 -3.47 11.06
C ALA A 227 11.67 -3.53 9.64
N LEU A 228 12.11 -2.40 9.07
CA LEU A 228 12.40 -2.28 7.64
C LEU A 228 13.85 -1.91 7.33
N ALA A 229 14.51 -1.14 8.20
CA ALA A 229 15.88 -0.72 7.97
C ALA A 229 16.85 -1.90 7.73
N PRO A 230 16.76 -3.06 8.42
CA PRO A 230 17.64 -4.20 8.16
C PRO A 230 17.63 -4.66 6.70
N TYR A 231 16.49 -4.52 6.01
CA TYR A 231 16.28 -5.00 4.63
C TYR A 231 16.54 -3.93 3.57
N HIS A 232 16.80 -2.69 3.97
CA HIS A 232 17.00 -1.57 3.06
C HIS A 232 18.47 -1.18 2.94
N ARG A 233 18.91 -0.87 1.72
CA ARG A 233 20.24 -0.31 1.45
C ARG A 233 20.38 1.06 2.11
N TRP A 234 21.62 1.47 2.41
CA TRP A 234 21.90 2.74 3.10
C TRP A 234 21.18 3.95 2.48
N TRP A 235 21.24 4.11 1.15
CA TRP A 235 20.60 5.25 0.48
C TRP A 235 19.08 5.24 0.59
N VAL A 236 18.44 4.06 0.63
CA VAL A 236 16.99 3.93 0.87
C VAL A 236 16.66 4.43 2.27
N ARG A 237 17.48 4.07 3.27
CA ARG A 237 17.30 4.55 4.65
C ARG A 237 17.37 6.06 4.74
N GLN A 238 18.30 6.69 4.00
CA GLN A 238 18.40 8.15 3.94
C GLN A 238 17.17 8.79 3.29
N ALA A 239 16.68 8.26 2.17
CA ALA A 239 15.49 8.78 1.50
C ALA A 239 14.24 8.66 2.39
N VAL A 240 14.07 7.53 3.08
CA VAL A 240 12.96 7.30 4.01
C VAL A 240 13.06 8.22 5.23
N ALA A 241 14.25 8.44 5.78
CA ALA A 241 14.46 9.39 6.87
C ALA A 241 14.03 10.82 6.48
N LEU A 242 14.31 11.25 5.25
CA LEU A 242 13.83 12.53 4.73
C LEU A 242 12.30 12.57 4.59
N ALA A 243 11.67 11.49 4.12
CA ALA A 243 10.22 11.41 4.02
C ALA A 243 9.52 11.56 5.39
N PHE A 244 10.11 11.03 6.46
CA PHE A 244 9.57 11.17 7.81
C PHE A 244 9.57 12.60 8.35
N LEU A 245 10.45 13.48 7.84
CA LEU A 245 10.41 14.91 8.18
C LEU A 245 9.18 15.61 7.62
N ALA A 246 8.57 15.05 6.58
CA ALA A 246 7.35 15.56 5.96
C ALA A 246 6.06 14.96 6.57
N LEU A 247 6.17 14.16 7.63
CA LEU A 247 4.98 13.65 8.32
C LEU A 247 4.18 14.81 8.93
N PRO A 248 2.83 14.74 8.84
CA PRO A 248 1.99 15.73 9.47
C PRO A 248 2.05 15.64 10.99
N SER A 249 1.58 16.69 11.66
CA SER A 249 1.48 16.71 13.12
C SER A 249 0.55 15.59 13.63
N ARG A 250 0.69 15.23 14.91
CA ARG A 250 -0.18 14.23 15.56
C ARG A 250 -1.66 14.58 15.38
N GLN A 251 -2.01 15.85 15.58
CA GLN A 251 -3.39 16.32 15.45
C GLN A 251 -3.92 16.13 14.02
N GLU A 252 -3.12 16.45 13.00
CA GLU A 252 -3.48 16.25 11.59
C GLU A 252 -3.60 14.77 11.24
N LEU A 253 -2.70 13.91 11.73
CA LEU A 253 -2.82 12.45 11.56
C LEU A 253 -4.13 11.93 12.12
N TYR A 254 -4.53 12.34 13.32
CA TYR A 254 -5.81 11.90 13.87
C TYR A 254 -7.01 12.43 13.08
N ARG A 255 -6.95 13.64 12.53
CA ARG A 255 -8.00 14.13 11.62
C ARG A 255 -8.13 13.29 10.35
N LEU A 256 -7.01 12.75 9.84
CA LEU A 256 -7.01 11.83 8.70
C LEU A 256 -7.55 10.44 9.06
N LEU A 257 -7.26 9.95 10.27
CA LEU A 257 -7.67 8.63 10.75
C LEU A 257 -9.12 8.57 11.25
N CYS A 258 -9.55 9.59 11.99
CA CYS A 258 -10.82 9.65 12.72
C CYS A 258 -11.25 11.11 12.95
N PRO A 259 -12.16 11.67 12.13
CA PRO A 259 -12.68 13.02 12.29
C PRO A 259 -13.34 13.29 13.66
N GLU A 260 -13.84 12.24 14.31
CA GLU A 260 -14.52 12.26 15.61
C GLU A 260 -13.57 12.57 16.78
N GLY A 261 -12.26 12.55 16.56
CA GLY A 261 -11.25 13.00 17.52
C GLY A 261 -10.23 11.94 17.92
N GLU A 262 -9.19 12.38 18.61
CA GLU A 262 -8.01 11.58 18.94
C GLU A 262 -8.34 10.35 19.80
N HIS A 263 -9.16 10.48 20.83
CA HIS A 263 -9.50 9.36 21.73
C HIS A 263 -10.22 8.23 21.00
N GLN A 264 -11.20 8.57 20.16
CA GLN A 264 -11.89 7.60 19.32
C GLN A 264 -10.93 6.98 18.29
N GLY A 265 -10.06 7.80 17.68
CA GLY A 265 -9.03 7.33 16.76
C GLY A 265 -8.06 6.35 17.41
N GLN A 266 -7.63 6.60 18.66
CA GLN A 266 -6.79 5.67 19.42
C GLN A 266 -7.48 4.33 19.65
N ALA A 267 -8.74 4.33 20.07
CA ALA A 267 -9.51 3.10 20.28
C ALA A 267 -9.68 2.30 18.98
N LEU A 268 -9.96 2.97 17.86
CA LEU A 268 -10.07 2.34 16.54
C LEU A 268 -8.73 1.77 16.06
N LEU A 269 -7.63 2.49 16.27
CA LEU A 269 -6.28 2.01 15.96
C LEU A 269 -5.94 0.76 16.76
N LEU A 270 -6.19 0.75 18.07
CA LEU A 270 -5.97 -0.43 18.92
C LEU A 270 -6.80 -1.64 18.46
N GLY A 271 -8.06 -1.40 18.06
CA GLY A 271 -8.89 -2.44 17.46
C GLY A 271 -8.32 -2.98 16.14
N ALA A 272 -7.82 -2.11 15.27
CA ALA A 272 -7.18 -2.51 14.01
C ALA A 272 -5.89 -3.29 14.22
N LEU A 273 -5.08 -2.86 15.18
CA LEU A 273 -3.83 -3.51 15.55
C LEU A 273 -4.06 -4.96 15.96
N GLY A 274 -5.12 -5.26 16.73
CA GLY A 274 -5.43 -6.64 17.10
C GLY A 274 -5.57 -7.58 15.89
N SER A 275 -6.29 -7.16 14.84
CA SER A 275 -6.43 -7.94 13.62
C SER A 275 -5.14 -7.99 12.79
N ILE A 276 -4.42 -6.87 12.68
CA ILE A 276 -3.14 -6.82 11.96
C ILE A 276 -2.11 -7.74 12.60
N SER A 277 -1.96 -7.70 13.94
CA SER A 277 -1.02 -8.53 14.69
C SER A 277 -1.32 -10.02 14.52
N GLN A 278 -2.58 -10.44 14.53
CA GLN A 278 -2.96 -11.84 14.30
C GLN A 278 -2.56 -12.32 12.90
N VAL A 279 -2.92 -11.55 11.87
CA VAL A 279 -2.58 -11.87 10.48
C VAL A 279 -1.06 -11.88 10.26
N TYR A 280 -0.35 -10.92 10.86
CA TYR A 280 1.09 -10.85 10.84
C TYR A 280 1.71 -12.11 11.47
N ASN A 281 1.31 -12.48 12.69
CA ASN A 281 1.90 -13.62 13.39
C ASN A 281 1.71 -14.94 12.64
N ILE A 282 0.52 -15.18 12.09
CA ILE A 282 0.26 -16.39 11.28
C ILE A 282 1.10 -16.39 10.01
N THR A 283 1.17 -15.26 9.31
CA THR A 283 2.02 -15.13 8.09
C THR A 283 3.50 -15.33 8.44
N GLN A 284 3.96 -14.77 9.56
CA GLN A 284 5.32 -14.92 10.07
C GLN A 284 5.64 -16.40 10.35
N GLU A 285 4.73 -17.13 10.99
CA GLU A 285 4.89 -18.55 11.29
C GLU A 285 4.93 -19.42 10.02
N VAL A 286 4.07 -19.13 9.04
CA VAL A 286 4.09 -19.80 7.74
C VAL A 286 5.43 -19.59 7.02
N PHE A 287 5.98 -18.38 7.03
CA PHE A 287 7.28 -18.13 6.39
C PHE A 287 8.45 -18.71 7.19
N ALA A 288 8.39 -18.65 8.52
CA ALA A 288 9.43 -19.19 9.40
C ALA A 288 9.56 -20.71 9.26
N SER A 289 8.43 -21.42 9.25
CA SER A 289 8.39 -22.90 9.13
C SER A 289 8.98 -23.43 7.83
N HIS A 290 9.07 -22.59 6.79
CA HIS A 290 9.64 -22.94 5.48
C HIS A 290 10.98 -22.21 5.19
N GLN A 291 11.60 -21.58 6.20
CA GLN A 291 12.89 -20.87 6.06
C GLN A 291 12.87 -19.74 5.02
N MET A 292 11.72 -19.06 4.88
CA MET A 292 11.51 -18.01 3.86
C MET A 292 11.60 -16.59 4.43
N LEU A 293 12.02 -16.40 5.68
CA LEU A 293 12.10 -15.06 6.29
C LEU A 293 13.20 -14.18 5.69
N ASP A 294 14.18 -14.78 5.01
CA ASP A 294 15.35 -14.11 4.45
C ASP A 294 15.42 -14.23 2.92
N LEU A 295 14.28 -14.45 2.24
CA LEU A 295 14.28 -14.48 0.78
C LEU A 295 14.92 -13.21 0.21
N PRO A 296 15.81 -13.36 -0.80
CA PRO A 296 16.52 -12.24 -1.43
C PRO A 296 15.53 -11.30 -2.08
#